data_AF-A0A6B2EFH4-F1
#
_entry.id   AF-A0A6B2EFH4-F1
#
_cell.length_a   1.000
_cell.length_b   1.000
_cell.length_c   1.000
_cell.angle_alpha   90.00
_cell.angle_beta   90.00
_cell.angle_gamma   90.00
#
_symmetry.space_group_name_H-M   'P 1'
#
loop_
_entity.id
_entity.type
_entity.pdbx_description
1 polymer ?
#
loop_
_entity_poly.entity_id
_entity_poly.type
_entity_poly.pdbx_seq_one_letter_code
_entity_poly.pdbx_strand_id
1 'polypeptide(L)' 'MLFGVITCLVSVILLGIDGRFVGPETYPQVCQARAWLLAAGFTLAYGAMFSKVWRVHRFTTKTKTDPKKKV' A
#
# COMPACT_ATOMS: atom_id res chain seq x y z
N MET A 1 5.35 4.09 -1.30
CA MET A 1 5.42 3.89 -2.77
C MET A 1 6.41 2.81 -3.12
N LEU A 2 7.72 3.08 -3.28
CA LEU A 2 8.69 2.05 -3.72
C LEU A 2 8.67 0.79 -2.84
N PHE A 3 8.81 0.96 -1.52
CA PHE A 3 8.76 -0.16 -0.59
C PHE A 3 7.46 -0.97 -0.69
N GLY A 4 6.30 -0.29 -0.73
CA GLY A 4 5.00 -0.98 -0.88
C GLY A 4 4.87 -1.76 -2.20
N VAL A 5 5.40 -1.20 -3.31
CA VAL A 5 5.42 -1.90 -4.61
C VAL A 5 6.35 -3.11 -4.57
N ILE A 6 7.53 -3.00 -3.95
CA ILE A 6 8.44 -4.14 -3.75
C ILE A 6 7.74 -5.24 -2.96
N THR A 7 7.05 -4.91 -1.86
CA THR A 7 6.28 -5.90 -1.08
C THR A 7 5.17 -6.56 -1.90
N CYS A 8 4.47 -5.82 -2.76
CA CYS A 8 3.50 -6.42 -3.68
C CYS A 8 4.15 -7.40 -4.66
N LEU A 9 5.30 -7.05 -5.23
CA LEU A 9 6.04 -7.94 -6.15
C LEU A 9 6.51 -9.22 -5.44
N VAL A 10 7.00 -9.12 -4.20
CA VAL A 10 7.34 -10.29 -3.38
C VAL A 10 6.10 -11.15 -3.10
N SER A 11 4.94 -10.53 -2.88
CA SER A 11 3.68 -11.26 -2.66
C SER A 11 3.26 -12.10 -3.87
N VAL A 12 3.55 -11.64 -5.09
CA VAL A 12 3.29 -12.40 -6.33
C VAL A 12 4.13 -13.67 -6.38
N ILE A 13 5.41 -13.60 -6.00
CA ILE A 13 6.29 -14.77 -5.90
C ILE A 13 5.73 -15.77 -4.88
N LEU A 14 5.27 -15.27 -3.73
CA LEU A 14 4.70 -16.10 -2.66
C LEU A 14 3.37 -16.76 -3.05
N LEU A 15 2.60 -16.14 -3.95
CA LEU A 15 1.36 -16.69 -4.51
C LEU A 15 1.62 -17.91 -5.41
N GLY A 16 2.76 -17.96 -6.09
CA GLY A 16 3.13 -19.05 -6.99
C GLY A 16 3.51 -20.37 -6.29
N ILE A 17 3.65 -20.36 -4.96
CA ILE A 17 4.00 -21.55 -4.17
C ILE A 17 2.76 -22.45 -4.04
N ASP A 18 2.61 -23.44 -4.91
CA ASP A 18 1.45 -24.32 -4.86
C ASP A 18 1.56 -25.42 -3.77
N GLY A 19 0.45 -26.09 -3.44
CA GLY A 19 0.41 -27.21 -2.47
C GLY A 19 1.26 -28.42 -2.86
N ARG A 20 1.82 -28.42 -4.08
CA ARG A 20 2.85 -29.37 -4.51
C ARG A 20 4.21 -29.16 -3.83
N PHE A 21 4.48 -27.95 -3.34
CA PHE A 21 5.74 -27.59 -2.68
C PHE A 21 5.62 -27.49 -1.16
N VAL A 22 4.40 -27.29 -0.64
CA VAL A 22 4.13 -27.02 0.79
C VAL A 22 3.18 -28.07 1.33
N GLY A 23 3.53 -28.64 2.49
CA GLY A 23 2.69 -29.64 3.17
C GLY A 23 1.36 -29.07 3.70
N PRO A 24 0.36 -29.93 3.95
CA PRO A 24 -0.97 -29.50 4.36
C PRO A 24 -1.00 -28.69 5.67
N GLU A 25 -0.10 -28.98 6.61
CA GLU A 25 0.02 -28.27 7.89
C GLU A 25 0.53 -26.82 7.75
N THR A 26 1.43 -26.57 6.80
CA THR A 26 2.04 -25.25 6.57
C THR A 26 1.28 -24.40 5.54
N TYR A 27 0.42 -25.04 4.74
CA TYR A 27 -0.42 -24.37 3.75
C TYR A 27 -1.30 -23.22 4.30
N PRO A 28 -2.02 -23.35 5.43
CA PRO A 28 -2.83 -22.27 5.98
C PRO A 28 -2.00 -21.05 6.41
N GLN A 29 -0.80 -21.27 6.96
CA GLN A 29 0.11 -20.18 7.35
C GLN A 29 0.59 -19.39 6.12
N VAL A 30 0.93 -20.08 5.04
CA VAL A 30 1.32 -19.46 3.77
C VAL A 30 0.15 -18.69 3.17
N CYS A 31 -1.06 -19.24 3.20
CA CYS A 31 -2.27 -18.57 2.72
C CYS A 31 -2.52 -17.25 3.48
N GLN A 32 -2.37 -17.28 4.81
CA GLN A 32 -2.49 -16.08 5.63
C GLN A 32 -1.39 -15.06 5.29
N ALA A 33 -0.13 -15.50 5.16
CA ALA A 33 0.99 -14.62 4.80
C ALA A 33 0.76 -13.90 3.46
N ARG A 34 0.20 -14.59 2.46
CA ARG A 34 -0.15 -13.99 1.15
C ARG A 34 -1.12 -12.83 1.30
N ALA A 35 -2.21 -13.04 2.02
CA ALA A 35 -3.24 -12.01 2.23
C ALA A 35 -2.66 -10.79 2.95
N TRP A 36 -1.84 -11.03 3.99
CA TRP A 36 -1.22 -9.97 4.77
C TRP A 36 -0.22 -9.15 3.96
N LEU A 37 0.69 -9.81 3.23
CA LEU A 37 1.72 -9.12 2.44
C LEU A 37 1.10 -8.29 1.31
N LEU A 38 0.10 -8.84 0.62
CA LEU A 38 -0.59 -8.14 -0.47
C LEU A 38 -1.34 -6.91 0.06
N ALA A 39 -2.10 -7.07 1.15
CA ALA A 39 -2.84 -5.97 1.77
C ALA A 39 -1.88 -4.88 2.26
N ALA A 40 -0.83 -5.24 3.00
CA ALA A 40 0.14 -4.29 3.54
C ALA A 40 0.89 -3.53 2.43
N GLY A 41 1.36 -4.25 1.39
CA GLY A 41 2.05 -3.66 0.25
C GLY A 41 1.17 -2.65 -0.49
N PHE A 42 -0.09 -3.02 -0.78
CA PHE A 42 -1.05 -2.15 -1.44
C PHE A 42 -1.37 -0.91 -0.61
N THR A 43 -1.68 -1.07 0.68
CA THR A 43 -1.99 0.05 1.58
C THR A 43 -0.82 1.01 1.70
N LEU A 44 0.42 0.53 1.81
CA LEU A 44 1.63 1.38 1.85
C LEU A 44 1.90 2.10 0.53
N ALA A 45 1.65 1.45 -0.61
CA ALA A 45 1.82 2.05 -1.92
C ALA A 45 0.78 3.16 -2.16
N TYR A 46 -0.50 2.82 -2.02
CA TYR A 46 -1.62 3.72 -2.23
C TYR A 46 -1.67 4.85 -1.19
N GLY A 47 -1.45 4.54 0.08
CA GLY A 47 -1.43 5.54 1.16
C GLY A 47 -0.36 6.60 0.96
N ALA A 48 0.80 6.23 0.39
CA ALA A 48 1.85 7.19 0.05
C ALA A 48 1.49 8.09 -1.15
N MET A 49 0.78 7.57 -2.16
CA MET A 49 0.24 8.39 -3.26
C MET A 49 -0.83 9.35 -2.74
N PHE A 50 -1.78 8.83 -1.97
CA PHE A 50 -2.86 9.62 -1.38
C PHE A 50 -2.30 10.74 -0.50
N SER A 51 -1.32 10.45 0.36
CA SER A 51 -0.70 11.46 1.23
C SER A 51 -0.08 12.63 0.45
N LYS A 52 0.50 12.38 -0.73
CA LYS A 52 1.05 13.44 -1.59
C LYS A 52 -0.06 14.29 -2.20
N VAL A 53 -1.08 13.66 -2.77
CA VAL A 53 -2.25 14.35 -3.35
C VAL A 53 -2.97 15.17 -2.29
N TRP A 54 -3.20 14.57 -1.11
CA TRP A 54 -3.83 15.23 0.03
C TRP A 54 -3.05 16.44 0.51
N ARG A 55 -1.72 16.34 0.57
CA ARG A 55 -0.84 17.47 0.94
C ARG A 55 -0.99 18.62 -0.05
N VAL A 56 -0.95 18.35 -1.36
CA VAL A 56 -1.14 19.38 -2.40
C VAL A 56 -2.53 19.99 -2.32
N HIS A 57 -3.57 19.16 -2.19
CA HIS A 57 -4.94 19.62 -2.01
C HIS A 57 -5.07 20.56 -0.80
N ARG A 58 -4.49 20.18 0.35
CA ARG A 58 -4.51 21.01 1.56
C ARG A 58 -3.82 22.34 1.34
N PHE A 59 -2.67 22.39 0.67
CA PHE A 59 -1.99 23.66 0.40
C PHE A 59 -2.82 24.57 -0.51
N THR A 60 -3.31 24.06 -1.64
CA THR A 60 -4.09 24.86 -2.61
C THR A 60 -5.44 25.31 -2.05
N THR A 61 -6.09 24.48 -1.22
CA THR A 61 -7.39 24.82 -0.63
C THR A 61 -7.21 25.78 0.56
N LYS A 62 -6.14 25.68 1.35
CA LYS A 62 -5.80 26.66 2.40
C LYS A 62 -5.62 28.08 1.84
N THR A 63 -4.94 28.24 0.71
CA THR A 63 -4.76 29.55 0.05
C THR A 63 -6.06 30.17 -0.47
N LYS A 64 -7.12 29.39 -0.67
CA LYS A 64 -8.44 29.90 -1.07
C LYS A 64 -9.28 30.35 0.13
N THR A 65 -9.01 29.82 1.32
CA THR A 65 -9.78 30.10 2.55
C THR A 65 -9.20 31.26 3.35
N ASP A 66 -7.90 31.56 3.24
CA ASP A 66 -7.36 32.81 3.78
C ASP A 66 -7.86 33.98 2.91
N PRO A 67 -8.76 34.85 3.41
CA PRO A 67 -9.09 36.05 2.68
C PRO A 67 -7.80 36.85 2.56
N LYS A 68 -7.39 37.17 1.33
CA LYS A 68 -6.30 38.11 1.06
C LYS A 68 -6.49 39.31 1.99
N LYS A 69 -5.65 39.42 3.02
CA LYS A 69 -5.58 40.61 3.85
C LYS A 69 -5.16 41.72 2.88
N LYS A 70 -6.14 42.51 2.44
CA LYS A 70 -5.90 43.77 1.72
C LYS A 70 -5.08 44.62 2.68
N VAL A 71 -3.79 44.70 2.43
CA VAL A 71 -2.94 45.79 2.90
C VAL A 71 -3.14 46.93 1.91
#